data_AF-A0A8T4JG50-F1
#
_entry.id   AF-A0A8T4JG50-F1
#
_cell.length_a   1.000
_cell.length_b   1.000
_cell.length_c   1.000
_cell.angle_alpha   90.00
_cell.angle_beta   90.00
_cell.angle_gamma   90.00
#
_symmetry.space_group_name_H-M   'P 1'
#
loop_
_entity.id
_entity.type
_entity.pdbx_description
1 polymer ?
#
loop_
_entity_poly.entity_id
_entity_poly.type
_entity_poly.pdbx_seq_one_letter_code
_entity_poly.pdbx_strand_id
1 'polypeptide(L)'
;MVTKNTIEYVCSHNHGRSPLAQAFSLSYLSALGNTFFNVISSGSKVDKTNSMLDGSLEIPPDFVKWLLNKGLERGLFDKHNEKFVRTFADIETDNVNLLRCQQNYSRNLHRRFVAEEHEYRAMAFKRFRLGTPKEKHDQTVGRNDTFLVLGMGVENVDKSREIYINDGIIELPEFETLAGHSLEEPGRKFKSGFGGDYNDYLNMAEEIRELVFRGINRLI
;
A
#
# COMPACT_ATOMS: atom_id res chain seq x y z
N MET A 1 1.47 -7.66 32.32
CA MET A 1 1.09 -8.35 31.06
C MET A 1 0.41 -7.31 30.19
N VAL A 2 0.92 -7.06 28.98
CA VAL A 2 0.32 -6.07 28.05
C VAL A 2 -0.90 -6.72 27.41
N THR A 3 -2.05 -6.06 27.44
CA THR A 3 -3.25 -6.56 26.77
C THR A 3 -3.06 -6.47 25.26
N LYS A 4 -3.15 -7.62 24.56
CA LYS A 4 -3.11 -7.69 23.10
C LYS A 4 -4.49 -7.41 22.53
N ASN A 5 -4.70 -6.20 22.05
CA ASN A 5 -5.99 -5.76 21.49
C ASN A 5 -5.85 -4.86 20.26
N THR A 6 -4.63 -4.67 19.73
CA THR A 6 -4.42 -3.86 18.54
C THR A 6 -4.47 -4.73 17.27
N ILE A 7 -5.31 -4.32 16.31
CA ILE A 7 -5.33 -4.83 14.93
C ILE A 7 -4.61 -3.80 14.05
N GLU A 8 -3.56 -4.22 13.36
CA GLU A 8 -2.76 -3.38 12.48
C GLU A 8 -2.98 -3.77 11.02
N TYR A 9 -3.43 -2.84 10.19
CA TYR A 9 -3.49 -3.02 8.73
C TYR A 9 -2.23 -2.46 8.08
N VAL A 10 -1.56 -3.26 7.23
CA VAL A 10 -0.27 -2.87 6.63
C VAL A 10 -0.33 -2.87 5.11
N CYS A 11 0.11 -1.77 4.48
CA CYS A 11 0.40 -1.74 3.04
C CYS A 11 1.85 -1.29 2.80
N SER A 12 2.27 -1.00 1.57
CA SER A 12 3.67 -0.63 1.32
C SER A 12 4.02 0.77 1.83
N HIS A 13 3.14 1.76 1.61
CA HIS A 13 3.43 3.18 1.88
C HIS A 13 2.51 3.84 2.92
N ASN A 14 1.55 3.10 3.49
CA ASN A 14 0.53 3.61 4.42
C ASN A 14 -0.32 4.78 3.89
N HIS A 15 -0.53 4.87 2.57
CA HIS A 15 -1.15 6.06 1.99
C HIS A 15 -2.36 5.83 1.10
N GLY A 16 -2.70 4.58 0.77
CA GLY A 16 -3.98 4.25 0.12
C GLY A 16 -4.75 3.17 0.84
N ARG A 17 -4.38 1.91 0.62
CA ARG A 17 -5.18 0.73 1.00
C ARG A 17 -5.31 0.51 2.53
N SER A 18 -4.22 0.55 3.30
CA SER A 18 -4.31 0.27 4.73
C SER A 18 -5.07 1.31 5.55
N PRO A 19 -5.00 2.64 5.27
CA PRO A 19 -5.90 3.61 5.88
C PRO A 19 -7.39 3.34 5.61
N LEU A 20 -7.75 2.89 4.40
CA LEU A 20 -9.14 2.50 4.10
C LEU A 20 -9.57 1.32 4.97
N ALA A 21 -8.75 0.28 5.05
CA ALA A 21 -9.04 -0.89 5.86
C ALA A 21 -9.22 -0.54 7.35
N GLN A 22 -8.34 0.31 7.90
CA GLN A 22 -8.48 0.84 9.26
C GLN A 22 -9.81 1.56 9.43
N ALA A 23 -10.17 2.47 8.53
CA ALA A 23 -11.39 3.26 8.66
C ALA A 23 -12.66 2.41 8.55
N PHE A 24 -12.70 1.43 7.63
CA PHE A 24 -13.79 0.46 7.56
C PHE A 24 -13.91 -0.36 8.85
N SER A 25 -12.78 -0.80 9.40
CA SER A 25 -12.73 -1.60 10.62
C SER A 25 -13.24 -0.82 11.84
N LEU A 26 -12.78 0.42 12.01
CA LEU A 26 -13.26 1.32 13.06
C LEU A 26 -14.77 1.58 12.93
N SER A 27 -15.25 1.86 11.71
CA SER A 27 -16.68 2.07 11.48
C SER A 27 -17.51 0.83 11.81
N TYR A 28 -17.03 -0.37 11.48
CA TYR A 28 -17.75 -1.62 11.71
C TYR A 28 -17.75 -2.03 13.18
N LEU A 29 -16.60 -1.98 13.86
CA LEU A 29 -16.49 -2.25 15.30
C LEU A 29 -17.33 -1.28 16.12
N SER A 30 -17.36 0.01 15.74
CA SER A 30 -18.22 1.00 16.38
C SER A 30 -19.71 0.66 16.22
N ALA A 31 -20.14 0.23 15.03
CA ALA A 31 -21.52 -0.20 14.78
C ALA A 31 -21.93 -1.44 15.60
N LEU A 32 -20.96 -2.29 15.94
CA LEU A 32 -21.15 -3.44 16.82
C LEU A 32 -21.03 -3.10 18.31
N GLY A 33 -20.70 -1.86 18.67
CA GLY A 33 -20.46 -1.45 20.06
C GLY A 33 -19.18 -2.03 20.67
N ASN A 34 -18.22 -2.49 19.85
CA ASN A 34 -16.96 -3.03 20.34
C ASN A 34 -15.97 -1.89 20.63
N THR A 35 -15.57 -1.76 21.90
CA THR A 35 -14.55 -0.80 22.35
C THR A 35 -13.27 -1.47 22.82
N PHE A 36 -13.17 -2.79 22.68
CA PHE A 36 -12.01 -3.56 23.14
C PHE A 36 -10.84 -3.45 22.17
N PHE A 37 -11.12 -3.58 20.87
CA PHE A 37 -10.07 -3.55 19.85
C PHE A 37 -9.67 -2.11 19.50
N ASN A 38 -8.37 -1.88 19.50
CA ASN A 38 -7.77 -0.71 18.88
C ASN A 38 -7.39 -1.05 17.43
N VAL A 39 -7.54 -0.09 16.51
CA VAL A 39 -7.26 -0.33 15.09
C VAL A 39 -6.35 0.74 14.53
N ILE A 40 -5.23 0.31 13.95
CA ILE A 40 -4.22 1.19 13.34
C ILE A 40 -3.92 0.78 11.90
N SER A 41 -3.33 1.70 11.13
CA SER A 41 -2.71 1.39 9.84
C SER A 41 -1.25 1.82 9.80
N SER A 42 -0.40 0.99 9.20
CA SER A 42 1.02 1.30 8.98
C SER A 42 1.46 0.94 7.56
N GLY A 43 2.73 1.22 7.25
CA GLY A 43 3.34 0.86 5.98
C GLY A 43 4.70 0.17 6.18
N SER A 44 4.92 -0.94 5.47
CA SER A 44 6.14 -1.74 5.65
C SER A 44 7.37 -1.19 4.92
N LYS A 45 7.18 -0.23 4.00
CA LYS A 45 8.22 0.36 3.14
C LYS A 45 8.07 1.89 3.04
N VAL A 46 7.55 2.58 4.07
CA VAL A 46 7.31 4.04 4.04
C VAL A 46 8.61 4.79 3.78
N ASP A 47 9.63 4.55 4.60
CA ASP A 47 10.92 5.26 4.52
C ASP A 47 11.59 5.01 3.16
N LYS A 48 11.63 3.74 2.73
CA LYS A 48 12.18 3.36 1.42
C LYS A 48 11.46 4.07 0.28
N THR A 49 10.13 4.19 0.35
CA THR A 49 9.33 4.86 -0.68
C THR A 49 9.61 6.36 -0.70
N ASN A 50 9.66 7.00 0.47
CA ASN A 50 10.01 8.41 0.59
C ASN A 50 11.41 8.69 0.01
N SER A 51 12.40 7.88 0.35
CA SER A 51 13.76 8.01 -0.20
C SER A 51 13.83 7.81 -1.72
N MET A 52 13.00 6.93 -2.29
CA MET A 52 12.89 6.81 -3.75
C MET A 52 12.26 8.05 -4.40
N LEU A 53 11.25 8.63 -3.75
CA LEU A 53 10.52 9.80 -4.23
C LEU A 53 11.35 11.09 -4.13
N ASP A 54 12.17 11.25 -3.10
CA ASP A 54 13.07 12.41 -2.96
C ASP A 54 14.38 12.25 -3.77
N GLY A 55 14.74 11.01 -4.13
CA GLY A 55 15.91 10.68 -4.93
C GLY A 55 17.17 10.36 -4.13
N SER A 56 17.08 10.25 -2.79
CA SER A 56 18.14 9.76 -1.92
C SER A 56 18.36 8.26 -2.03
N LEU A 57 17.38 7.52 -2.56
CA LEU A 57 17.49 6.11 -2.92
C LEU A 57 17.14 5.89 -4.39
N GLU A 58 17.92 5.06 -5.08
CA GLU A 58 17.61 4.65 -6.44
C GLU A 58 16.41 3.70 -6.47
N ILE A 59 15.58 3.84 -7.50
CA ILE A 59 14.46 2.94 -7.74
C ILE A 59 15.03 1.63 -8.28
N PRO A 60 14.71 0.46 -7.70
CA PRO A 60 15.19 -0.82 -8.19
C PRO A 60 14.86 -1.04 -9.68
N PRO A 61 15.75 -1.66 -10.48
CA PRO A 61 15.54 -1.83 -11.93
C PRO A 61 14.19 -2.47 -12.30
N ASP A 62 13.77 -3.52 -11.59
CA ASP A 62 12.48 -4.16 -11.82
C ASP A 62 11.31 -3.20 -11.58
N PHE A 63 11.44 -2.32 -10.59
CA PHE A 63 10.40 -1.33 -10.27
C PHE A 63 10.42 -0.14 -11.23
N VAL A 64 11.59 0.26 -11.73
CA VAL A 64 11.74 1.20 -12.86
C VAL A 64 10.98 0.66 -14.07
N LYS A 65 11.27 -0.57 -14.49
CA LYS A 65 10.62 -1.23 -15.62
C LYS A 65 9.10 -1.28 -15.43
N TRP A 66 8.65 -1.69 -14.25
CA TRP A 66 7.22 -1.71 -13.91
C TRP A 66 6.59 -0.32 -14.02
N LEU A 67 7.19 0.72 -13.43
CA LEU A 67 6.67 2.09 -13.47
C LEU A 67 6.56 2.60 -14.92
N LEU A 68 7.62 2.47 -15.71
CA LEU A 68 7.65 2.93 -17.10
C LEU A 68 6.60 2.22 -17.96
N ASN A 69 6.48 0.91 -17.83
CA ASN A 69 5.48 0.14 -18.56
C ASN A 69 4.05 0.55 -18.16
N LYS A 70 3.79 0.81 -16.88
CA LYS A 70 2.50 1.35 -16.43
C LYS A 70 2.23 2.76 -16.94
N GLY A 71 3.25 3.61 -17.02
CA GLY A 71 3.14 4.92 -17.67
C GLY A 71 2.74 4.81 -19.14
N LEU A 72 3.32 3.85 -19.87
CA LEU A 72 3.02 3.57 -21.27
C LEU A 72 1.59 3.04 -21.46
N GLU A 73 1.19 2.05 -20.66
CA GLU A 73 -0.16 1.47 -20.69
C GLU A 73 -1.25 2.53 -20.45
N ARG A 74 -0.97 3.52 -19.60
CA ARG A 74 -1.90 4.61 -19.27
C ARG A 74 -1.78 5.82 -20.20
N GLY A 75 -0.88 5.79 -21.19
CA GLY A 75 -0.67 6.91 -22.12
C GLY A 75 -0.22 8.20 -21.43
N LEU A 76 0.60 8.10 -20.38
CA LEU A 76 1.03 9.25 -19.57
C LEU A 76 2.20 10.04 -20.15
N PHE A 77 2.72 9.58 -21.29
CA PHE A 77 3.78 10.25 -22.03
C PHE A 77 3.19 10.93 -23.25
N ASP A 78 3.70 12.11 -23.61
CA ASP A 78 3.41 12.68 -24.93
C ASP A 78 4.00 11.79 -26.04
N LYS A 79 3.55 11.99 -27.29
CA LYS A 79 3.96 11.15 -28.43
C LYS A 79 5.48 11.07 -28.64
N HIS A 80 6.21 12.13 -28.30
CA HIS A 80 7.67 12.16 -28.48
C HIS A 80 8.35 11.33 -27.39
N ASN A 81 7.97 11.57 -26.14
CA ASN A 81 8.49 10.85 -24.98
C ASN A 81 8.04 9.39 -24.94
N GLU A 82 6.84 9.06 -25.43
CA GLU A 82 6.36 7.69 -25.50
C GLU A 82 7.27 6.82 -26.39
N LYS A 83 7.58 7.30 -27.60
CA LYS A 83 8.50 6.59 -28.50
C LYS A 83 9.87 6.42 -27.85
N PHE A 84 10.37 7.46 -27.19
CA PHE A 84 11.65 7.40 -26.48
C PHE A 84 11.61 6.38 -25.34
N VAL A 85 10.62 6.43 -24.44
CA VAL A 85 10.47 5.50 -23.31
C VAL A 85 10.34 4.05 -23.77
N ARG A 86 9.55 3.78 -24.82
CA ARG A 86 9.44 2.43 -25.41
C ARG A 86 10.79 1.86 -25.85
N THR A 87 11.72 2.71 -26.25
CA THR A 87 13.05 2.24 -26.70
C THR A 87 13.97 1.86 -25.55
N PHE A 88 13.76 2.34 -24.32
CA PHE A 88 14.68 2.09 -23.20
C PHE A 88 14.05 1.48 -21.95
N ALA A 89 12.73 1.35 -21.86
CA ALA A 89 12.05 0.84 -20.66
C ALA A 89 12.49 -0.58 -20.27
N ASP A 90 12.84 -1.40 -21.27
CA ASP A 90 13.25 -2.80 -21.09
C ASP A 90 14.75 -3.03 -21.29
N ILE A 91 15.54 -1.96 -21.47
CA ILE A 91 16.99 -2.07 -21.67
C ILE A 91 17.69 -2.09 -20.31
N GLU A 92 18.35 -3.21 -20.01
CA GLU A 92 19.42 -3.26 -19.01
C GLU A 92 20.67 -2.59 -19.60
N THR A 93 21.21 -1.59 -18.91
CA THR A 93 22.28 -0.75 -19.45
C THR A 93 23.22 -0.27 -18.37
N ASP A 94 24.51 -0.25 -18.68
CA ASP A 94 25.53 0.42 -17.85
C ASP A 94 25.76 1.88 -18.29
N ASN A 95 24.98 2.36 -19.27
CA ASN A 95 25.07 3.75 -19.72
C ASN A 95 24.48 4.68 -18.65
N VAL A 96 25.36 5.40 -17.96
CA VAL A 96 25.02 6.33 -16.86
C VAL A 96 23.94 7.35 -17.26
N ASN A 97 23.97 7.86 -18.50
CA ASN A 97 22.98 8.83 -18.96
C ASN A 97 21.60 8.17 -19.13
N LEU A 98 21.56 6.95 -19.65
CA LEU A 98 20.32 6.20 -19.83
C LEU A 98 19.70 5.79 -18.49
N LEU A 99 20.53 5.32 -17.55
CA LEU A 99 20.12 5.03 -16.18
C LEU A 99 19.52 6.27 -15.50
N ARG A 100 20.18 7.42 -15.61
CA ARG A 100 19.67 8.69 -15.08
C ARG A 100 18.32 9.06 -15.68
N CYS A 101 18.15 8.87 -16.99
CA CYS A 101 16.86 9.08 -17.66
C CYS A 101 15.77 8.14 -17.13
N GLN A 102 16.05 6.84 -17.05
CA GLN A 102 15.14 5.82 -16.50
C GLN A 102 14.69 6.18 -15.07
N GLN A 103 15.63 6.54 -14.20
CA GLN A 103 15.36 6.96 -12.83
C GLN A 103 14.47 8.21 -12.78
N ASN A 104 14.75 9.21 -13.62
CA ASN A 104 13.97 10.45 -13.66
C ASN A 104 12.52 10.22 -14.09
N TYR A 105 12.30 9.50 -15.19
CA TYR A 105 10.95 9.19 -15.66
C TYR A 105 10.18 8.33 -14.65
N SER A 106 10.83 7.30 -14.09
CA SER A 106 10.22 6.42 -13.10
C SER A 106 9.83 7.18 -11.84
N ARG A 107 10.69 8.08 -11.34
CA ARG A 107 10.40 8.90 -10.16
C ARG A 107 9.23 9.85 -10.39
N ASN A 108 9.15 10.47 -11.58
CA ASN A 108 8.01 11.34 -11.93
C ASN A 108 6.70 10.57 -11.99
N LEU A 109 6.71 9.36 -12.58
CA LEU A 109 5.54 8.47 -12.58
C LEU A 109 5.17 8.03 -11.17
N HIS A 110 6.15 7.67 -10.35
CA HIS A 110 5.92 7.23 -8.98
C HIS A 110 5.26 8.35 -8.14
N ARG A 111 5.77 9.58 -8.23
CA ARG A 111 5.14 10.76 -7.59
C ARG A 111 3.70 10.95 -8.05
N ARG A 112 3.45 10.84 -9.36
CA ARG A 112 2.11 10.95 -9.93
C ARG A 112 1.17 9.86 -9.41
N PHE A 113 1.60 8.61 -9.39
CA PHE A 113 0.79 7.50 -8.89
C PHE A 113 0.46 7.65 -7.40
N VAL A 114 1.41 8.10 -6.58
CA VAL A 114 1.16 8.38 -5.16
C VAL A 114 0.17 9.52 -4.97
N ALA A 115 0.27 10.59 -5.77
CA ALA A 115 -0.67 11.70 -5.71
C ALA A 115 -2.09 11.30 -6.13
N GLU A 116 -2.22 10.53 -7.22
CA GLU A 116 -3.50 9.99 -7.68
C GLU A 116 -4.10 9.03 -6.65
N GLU A 117 -3.31 8.14 -6.04
CA GLU A 117 -3.77 7.25 -4.97
C GLU A 117 -4.33 8.05 -3.79
N HIS A 118 -3.67 9.15 -3.41
CA HIS A 118 -4.13 10.03 -2.34
C HIS A 118 -5.46 10.71 -2.67
N GLU A 119 -5.62 11.21 -3.89
CA GLU A 119 -6.87 11.82 -4.36
C GLU A 119 -8.02 10.79 -4.36
N TYR A 120 -7.79 9.61 -4.94
CA TYR A 120 -8.80 8.55 -5.00
C TYR A 120 -9.18 8.04 -3.61
N ARG A 121 -8.20 7.94 -2.69
CA ARG A 121 -8.47 7.62 -1.28
C ARG A 121 -9.40 8.67 -0.65
N ALA A 122 -9.11 9.95 -0.81
CA ALA A 122 -9.94 11.01 -0.23
C ALA A 122 -11.37 10.96 -0.76
N MET A 123 -11.52 10.71 -2.06
CA MET A 123 -12.82 10.49 -2.68
C MET A 123 -13.54 9.24 -2.13
N ALA A 124 -12.83 8.13 -1.94
CA ALA A 124 -13.38 6.91 -1.34
C ALA A 124 -13.86 7.15 0.11
N PHE A 125 -13.07 7.85 0.94
CA PHE A 125 -13.47 8.22 2.29
C PHE A 125 -14.79 9.01 2.30
N LYS A 126 -14.94 9.97 1.38
CA LYS A 126 -16.20 10.71 1.21
C LYS A 126 -17.34 9.79 0.76
N ARG A 127 -17.09 8.92 -0.24
CA ARG A 127 -18.08 8.00 -0.82
C ARG A 127 -18.64 7.01 0.20
N PHE A 128 -17.78 6.53 1.12
CA PHE A 128 -18.10 5.56 2.15
C PHE A 128 -18.41 6.18 3.51
N ARG A 129 -18.38 7.51 3.63
CA ARG A 129 -18.63 8.25 4.88
C ARG A 129 -17.70 7.85 6.03
N LEU A 130 -16.42 7.65 5.73
CA LEU A 130 -15.40 7.16 6.67
C LEU A 130 -14.72 8.27 7.49
N GLY A 131 -15.26 9.49 7.46
CA GLY A 131 -14.64 10.65 8.09
C GLY A 131 -13.45 11.19 7.29
N THR A 132 -12.42 11.65 8.00
CA THR A 132 -11.24 12.28 7.38
C THR A 132 -10.14 11.23 7.15
N PRO A 133 -9.54 11.18 5.94
CA PRO A 133 -8.39 10.33 5.68
C PRO A 133 -7.24 10.58 6.65
N LYS A 134 -6.48 9.52 6.94
CA LYS A 134 -5.22 9.64 7.67
C LYS A 134 -4.17 10.35 6.80
N GLU A 135 -3.63 11.46 7.31
CA GLU A 135 -2.59 12.24 6.63
C GLU A 135 -1.16 11.73 6.89
N LYS A 136 -0.93 11.09 8.05
CA LYS A 136 0.40 10.61 8.44
C LYS A 136 0.79 9.30 7.75
N HIS A 137 2.05 9.18 7.32
CA HIS A 137 2.63 7.94 6.80
C HIS A 137 3.42 7.25 7.90
N ASP A 138 2.73 6.47 8.72
CA ASP A 138 3.41 5.76 9.80
C ASP A 138 4.09 4.50 9.23
N GLN A 139 5.40 4.39 9.42
CA GLN A 139 6.16 3.18 9.20
C GLN A 139 5.73 2.11 10.21
N THR A 140 5.63 0.86 9.79
CA THR A 140 5.40 -0.28 10.69
C THR A 140 6.52 -0.32 11.72
N VAL A 141 6.16 -0.47 13.00
CA VAL A 141 7.06 -0.65 14.13
C VAL A 141 6.52 -1.80 14.98
N GLY A 142 7.40 -2.62 15.54
CA GLY A 142 7.03 -3.73 16.42
C GLY A 142 6.37 -3.23 17.70
N ARG A 143 5.22 -3.82 18.07
CA ARG A 143 4.51 -3.46 19.30
C ARG A 143 4.04 -4.68 20.08
N ASN A 144 4.18 -4.62 21.40
CA ASN A 144 3.75 -5.70 22.30
C ASN A 144 2.23 -5.78 22.50
N ASP A 145 1.50 -4.70 22.18
CA ASP A 145 0.03 -4.61 22.28
C ASP A 145 -0.69 -5.10 21.02
N THR A 146 0.06 -5.44 19.97
CA THR A 146 -0.50 -5.94 18.72
C THR A 146 -0.92 -7.39 18.86
N PHE A 147 -2.18 -7.63 18.54
CA PHE A 147 -2.79 -8.95 18.51
C PHE A 147 -2.67 -9.56 17.11
N LEU A 148 -2.99 -8.77 16.07
CA LEU A 148 -3.09 -9.23 14.70
C LEU A 148 -2.56 -8.17 13.72
N VAL A 149 -1.74 -8.61 12.77
CA VAL A 149 -1.24 -7.82 11.64
C VAL A 149 -1.85 -8.35 10.34
N LEU A 150 -2.58 -7.49 9.64
CA LEU A 150 -3.26 -7.78 8.37
C LEU A 150 -2.59 -7.02 7.21
N GLY A 151 -1.75 -7.72 6.45
CA GLY A 151 -1.09 -7.16 5.27
C GLY A 151 -2.00 -7.12 4.04
N MET A 152 -1.90 -6.07 3.21
CA MET A 152 -2.59 -5.99 1.91
C MET A 152 -2.03 -6.97 0.87
N GLY A 153 -0.91 -7.62 1.16
CA GLY A 153 -0.29 -8.62 0.31
C GLY A 153 0.74 -9.42 1.10
N VAL A 154 1.16 -10.56 0.56
CA VAL A 154 2.12 -11.46 1.22
C VAL A 154 3.43 -10.73 1.53
N GLU A 155 3.92 -9.90 0.61
CA GLU A 155 5.13 -9.09 0.86
C GLU A 155 4.97 -8.12 2.04
N ASN A 156 3.77 -7.56 2.26
CA ASN A 156 3.53 -6.68 3.40
C ASN A 156 3.54 -7.48 4.70
N VAL A 157 3.00 -8.70 4.70
CA VAL A 157 3.03 -9.59 5.86
C VAL A 157 4.47 -9.97 6.20
N ASP A 158 5.22 -10.47 5.23
CA ASP A 158 6.59 -10.93 5.46
C ASP A 158 7.48 -9.78 5.93
N LYS A 159 7.35 -8.60 5.30
CA LYS A 159 8.15 -7.45 5.70
C LYS A 159 7.78 -6.92 7.09
N SER A 160 6.50 -6.97 7.45
CA SER A 160 6.06 -6.59 8.80
C SER A 160 6.59 -7.57 9.84
N ARG A 161 6.55 -8.88 9.55
CA ARG A 161 7.11 -9.91 10.42
C ARG A 161 8.60 -9.70 10.67
N GLU A 162 9.37 -9.41 9.61
CA GLU A 162 10.79 -9.05 9.74
C GLU A 162 11.00 -7.84 10.65
N ILE A 163 10.21 -6.77 10.50
CA ILE A 163 10.30 -5.58 11.34
C ILE A 163 10.04 -5.91 12.81
N TYR A 164 8.97 -6.65 13.11
CA TYR A 164 8.63 -7.03 14.49
C TYR A 164 9.74 -7.87 15.15
N ILE A 165 10.35 -8.79 14.39
CA ILE A 165 11.49 -9.58 14.86
C ILE A 165 12.70 -8.69 15.12
N ASN A 166 13.03 -7.79 14.19
CA ASN A 166 14.18 -6.89 14.30
C ASN A 166 14.02 -5.87 15.45
N ASP A 167 12.78 -5.48 15.76
CA ASP A 167 12.45 -4.61 16.88
C ASP A 167 12.44 -5.36 18.23
N GLY A 168 12.75 -6.66 18.22
CA GLY A 168 12.90 -7.47 19.43
C GLY A 168 11.60 -7.90 20.09
N ILE A 169 10.48 -7.94 19.34
CA ILE A 169 9.21 -8.45 19.87
C ILE A 169 9.32 -9.96 20.11
N ILE A 170 9.22 -10.35 21.38
CA ILE A 170 9.37 -11.75 21.82
C ILE A 170 8.11 -12.56 21.48
N GLU A 171 6.94 -12.05 21.86
CA GLU A 171 5.66 -12.69 21.56
C GLU A 171 5.00 -12.03 20.35
N LEU A 172 5.37 -12.51 19.17
CA LEU A 172 4.87 -12.02 17.90
C LEU A 172 3.32 -12.05 17.82
N PRO A 173 2.69 -11.06 17.16
CA PRO A 173 1.27 -11.12 16.83
C PRO A 173 1.00 -12.20 15.77
N GLU A 174 -0.28 -12.49 15.53
CA GLU A 174 -0.67 -13.23 14.35
C GLU A 174 -0.44 -12.39 13.09
N PHE A 175 0.01 -13.03 12.01
CA PHE A 175 0.35 -12.38 10.75
C PHE A 175 -0.41 -13.04 9.61
N GLU A 176 -1.30 -12.29 8.96
CA GLU A 176 -2.11 -12.78 7.85
C GLU A 176 -2.27 -11.72 6.76
N THR A 177 -2.68 -12.13 5.55
CA THR A 177 -3.15 -11.15 4.57
C THR A 177 -4.61 -10.79 4.85
N LEU A 178 -5.03 -9.59 4.44
CA LEU A 178 -6.42 -9.16 4.56
C LEU A 178 -7.40 -10.11 3.82
N ALA A 179 -6.95 -10.75 2.75
CA ALA A 179 -7.74 -11.71 1.98
C ALA A 179 -7.68 -13.15 2.54
N GLY A 180 -7.09 -13.37 3.72
CA GLY A 180 -6.74 -14.71 4.21
C GLY A 180 -5.56 -15.30 3.44
N HIS A 181 -5.32 -16.61 3.46
CA HIS A 181 -4.25 -17.26 2.68
C HIS A 181 -4.37 -17.14 1.14
N SER A 182 -5.25 -16.26 0.64
CA SER A 182 -5.33 -15.86 -0.76
C SER A 182 -3.98 -15.31 -1.24
N LEU A 183 -3.43 -15.93 -2.30
CA LEU A 183 -2.27 -15.45 -3.05
C LEU A 183 -2.58 -14.19 -3.89
N GLU A 184 -3.82 -13.72 -3.87
CA GLU A 184 -4.27 -12.55 -4.60
C GLU A 184 -4.30 -11.34 -3.66
N GLU A 185 -3.32 -10.44 -3.82
CA GLU A 185 -3.36 -9.12 -3.21
C GLU A 185 -4.67 -8.41 -3.61
N PRO A 186 -5.47 -7.87 -2.67
CA PRO A 186 -6.57 -6.98 -3.02
C PRO A 186 -6.05 -5.85 -3.91
N GLY A 187 -6.51 -5.87 -5.16
CA GLY A 187 -6.07 -4.95 -6.20
C GLY A 187 -5.28 -5.56 -7.37
N ARG A 188 -4.80 -6.81 -7.26
CA ARG A 188 -3.98 -7.47 -8.30
C ARG A 188 -4.68 -7.61 -9.66
N LYS A 189 -6.02 -7.66 -9.66
CA LYS A 189 -6.85 -7.70 -10.86
C LYS A 189 -6.94 -6.37 -11.62
N PHE A 190 -6.52 -5.26 -11.01
CA PHE A 190 -6.59 -3.97 -11.68
C PHE A 190 -5.34 -3.68 -12.52
N LYS A 191 -5.49 -2.88 -13.58
CA LYS A 191 -4.44 -2.60 -14.58
C LYS A 191 -3.20 -1.91 -14.00
N SER A 192 -3.26 -1.40 -12.76
CA SER A 192 -2.12 -0.94 -11.97
C SER A 192 -2.27 -1.43 -10.52
N GLY A 193 -1.21 -1.32 -9.70
CA GLY A 193 -1.28 -1.65 -8.26
C GLY A 193 -2.36 -0.88 -7.47
N PHE A 194 -3.00 0.13 -8.09
CA PHE A 194 -4.03 1.00 -7.53
C PHE A 194 -5.25 1.20 -8.46
N GLY A 195 -5.33 0.51 -9.60
CA GLY A 195 -6.32 0.82 -10.63
C GLY A 195 -5.82 1.71 -11.78
N GLY A 196 -6.44 1.62 -12.95
CA GLY A 196 -6.19 2.53 -14.06
C GLY A 196 -6.84 3.91 -13.86
N ASP A 197 -7.95 3.93 -13.11
CA ASP A 197 -8.77 5.12 -12.83
C ASP A 197 -9.44 5.05 -11.44
N TYR A 198 -10.25 6.07 -11.14
CA TYR A 198 -10.99 6.17 -9.89
C TYR A 198 -12.02 5.05 -9.68
N ASN A 199 -12.66 4.53 -10.74
CA ASN A 199 -13.65 3.46 -10.60
C ASN A 199 -12.98 2.14 -10.19
N ASP A 200 -11.80 1.84 -10.76
CA ASP A 200 -10.98 0.72 -10.31
C ASP A 200 -10.65 0.84 -8.82
N TYR A 201 -10.28 2.05 -8.37
CA TYR A 201 -10.00 2.31 -6.96
C TYR A 201 -11.23 2.10 -6.06
N LEU A 202 -12.42 2.52 -6.50
CA LEU A 202 -13.66 2.28 -5.75
C LEU A 202 -14.00 0.79 -5.63
N ASN A 203 -13.82 0.02 -6.72
CA ASN A 203 -14.02 -1.42 -6.71
C ASN A 203 -13.05 -2.11 -5.72
N MET A 204 -11.80 -1.66 -5.69
CA MET A 204 -10.82 -2.10 -4.69
C MET A 204 -11.26 -1.76 -3.26
N ALA A 205 -11.79 -0.55 -3.04
CA ALA A 205 -12.24 -0.12 -1.73
C ALA A 205 -13.45 -0.93 -1.23
N GLU A 206 -14.39 -1.30 -2.10
CA GLU A 206 -15.49 -2.21 -1.76
C GLU A 206 -14.97 -3.60 -1.36
N GLU A 207 -14.01 -4.14 -2.11
CA GLU A 207 -13.41 -5.43 -1.80
C GLU A 207 -12.68 -5.42 -0.45
N ILE A 208 -11.91 -4.36 -0.18
CA ILE A 208 -11.28 -4.14 1.13
C ILE A 208 -12.34 -4.11 2.24
N ARG A 209 -13.45 -3.40 2.05
CA ARG A 209 -14.55 -3.32 3.02
C ARG A 209 -15.11 -4.71 3.35
N GLU A 210 -15.42 -5.50 2.32
CA GLU A 210 -15.95 -6.85 2.51
C GLU A 210 -14.99 -7.76 3.27
N LEU A 211 -13.70 -7.73 2.89
CA LEU A 211 -12.66 -8.52 3.54
C LEU A 211 -12.45 -8.10 5.00
N VAL A 212 -12.46 -6.80 5.29
CA VAL A 212 -12.38 -6.27 6.66
C VAL A 212 -13.55 -6.78 7.51
N PHE A 213 -14.78 -6.71 6.99
CA PHE A 213 -15.96 -7.13 7.75
C PHE A 213 -15.93 -8.64 8.03
N ARG A 214 -15.54 -9.46 7.06
CA ARG A 214 -15.34 -10.90 7.24
C ARG A 214 -14.24 -11.19 8.27
N GLY A 215 -13.12 -10.48 8.16
CA GLY A 215 -12.00 -10.59 9.09
C GLY A 215 -12.41 -10.30 10.52
N ILE A 216 -13.11 -9.20 10.77
CA ILE A 216 -13.59 -8.82 12.11
C ILE A 216 -14.60 -9.84 12.66
N ASN A 217 -15.55 -10.30 11.85
CA ASN A 217 -16.55 -11.30 12.28
C ASN A 217 -15.92 -12.64 12.69
N ARG A 218 -14.70 -12.96 12.26
CA ARG A 218 -13.96 -14.15 12.72
C ARG A 218 -13.33 -13.95 14.09
N LEU A 219 -13.09 -12.69 14.50
CA LEU A 219 -12.39 -12.34 15.74
C LEU A 219 -13.31 -12.14 16.94
N ILE A 220 -14.61 -11.89 16.70
CA ILE A 220 -15.65 -11.65 17.71
C ILE A 220 -16.58 -12.84 17.82
#